data_AF-A0A661Y213-F1
#
_entry.id   AF-A0A661Y213-F1
#
_cell.length_a   1.000
_cell.length_b   1.000
_cell.length_c   1.000
_cell.angle_alpha   90.00
_cell.angle_beta   90.00
_cell.angle_gamma   90.00
#
_symmetry.space_group_name_H-M   'P 1'
#
loop_
_entity.id
_entity.type
_entity.pdbx_description
1 polymer ?
#
loop_
_entity_poly.entity_id
_entity_poly.type
_entity_poly.pdbx_seq_one_letter_code
_entity_poly.pdbx_strand_id
1 'polypeptide(L)' 'MNLTDQINTDIKTAMKARDKDKLEALRAIKSALLLEATKGGDSSVSDEAGLKILQKLQKQRMDAYQIYVEQNRA' A
#
# COMPACT_ATOMS: atom_id res chain seq x y z
N MET A 1 1.20 -13.43 -12.06
CA MET A 1 1.40 -13.11 -10.63
C MET A 1 0.36 -12.06 -10.29
N ASN A 2 -0.50 -12.30 -9.30
CA ASN A 2 -1.52 -11.31 -8.92
C ASN A 2 -0.87 -10.17 -8.13
N LEU A 3 -1.58 -9.06 -7.94
CA LEU A 3 -1.05 -7.88 -7.25
C LEU A 3 -0.54 -8.21 -5.84
N THR A 4 -1.26 -9.06 -5.10
CA THR A 4 -0.91 -9.43 -3.72
C THR A 4 0.41 -10.21 -3.64
N ASP A 5 0.64 -11.13 -4.58
CA ASP A 5 1.87 -11.90 -4.70
C ASP A 5 3.06 -11.02 -5.04
N GLN A 6 2.85 -10.03 -5.93
CA GLN A 6 3.86 -9.04 -6.28
C GLN A 6 4.27 -8.21 -5.05
N ILE A 7 3.30 -7.69 -4.30
CA ILE A 7 3.57 -6.92 -3.06
C ILE A 7 4.35 -7.76 -2.03
N ASN A 8 3.99 -9.04 -1.86
CA ASN A 8 4.71 -9.94 -0.96
C ASN A 8 6.16 -10.17 -1.40
N THR A 9 6.40 -10.28 -2.70
CA THR A 9 7.75 -10.40 -3.27
C THR A 9 8.56 -9.13 -3.04
N ASP A 10 7.97 -7.97 -3.29
CA ASP A 10 8.61 -6.68 -3.11
C ASP A 10 8.93 -6.40 -1.63
N ILE A 11 8.09 -6.85 -0.69
CA ILE A 11 8.38 -6.79 0.75
C ILE A 11 9.65 -7.58 1.06
N LYS A 12 9.78 -8.81 0.55
CA LYS A 12 10.98 -9.63 0.78
C LYS A 12 12.22 -8.96 0.19
N THR A 13 12.09 -8.37 -0.99
CA THR A 13 13.17 -7.63 -1.65
C THR A 13 13.59 -6.40 -0.83
N ALA A 14 12.62 -5.59 -0.36
CA ALA A 14 12.89 -4.42 0.47
C ALA A 14 13.54 -4.81 1.82
N MET A 15 13.10 -5.92 2.43
CA MET A 15 13.73 -6.45 3.65
C MET A 15 15.20 -6.83 3.43
N LYS A 16 15.50 -7.53 2.31
CA LYS A 16 16.88 -7.89 1.96
C LYS A 16 17.75 -6.67 1.67
N ALA A 17 17.18 -5.67 1.00
CA ALA A 17 17.85 -4.41 0.68
C ALA A 17 18.01 -3.47 1.89
N ARG A 18 17.36 -3.77 3.03
CA ARG A 18 17.27 -2.89 4.20
C ARG A 18 16.68 -1.51 3.87
N ASP A 19 15.82 -1.46 2.86
CA ASP A 19 15.11 -0.25 2.43
C ASP A 19 13.88 -0.04 3.32
N LYS A 20 14.06 0.73 4.40
CA LYS A 20 13.05 0.92 5.44
C LYS A 20 11.81 1.63 4.90
N ASP A 21 12.00 2.70 4.14
CA ASP A 21 10.90 3.55 3.64
C ASP A 21 10.02 2.77 2.68
N LYS A 22 10.63 2.02 1.74
CA LYS A 22 9.90 1.17 0.82
C LYS A 22 9.20 0.02 1.55
N LEU A 23 9.87 -0.61 2.51
CA LEU A 23 9.30 -1.70 3.31
C LEU A 23 8.06 -1.27 4.08
N GLU A 24 8.09 -0.08 4.69
CA GLU A 24 6.95 0.48 5.41
C GLU A 24 5.78 0.76 4.47
N ALA A 25 6.03 1.41 3.33
CA ALA A 25 5.01 1.71 2.33
C ALA A 25 4.33 0.43 1.80
N LEU A 26 5.12 -0.62 1.53
CA LEU A 26 4.62 -1.91 1.04
C LEU A 26 3.80 -2.67 2.11
N ARG A 27 4.22 -2.62 3.37
CA ARG A 27 3.46 -3.22 4.49
C ARG A 27 2.11 -2.53 4.70
N ALA A 28 2.07 -1.21 4.60
CA ALA A 28 0.82 -0.45 4.68
C ALA A 28 -0.14 -0.83 3.55
N ILE A 29 0.37 -0.98 2.32
CA ILE A 29 -0.43 -1.45 1.18
C ILE A 29 -0.97 -2.86 1.43
N LYS A 30 -0.11 -3.80 1.87
CA LYS A 30 -0.53 -5.18 2.20
C LYS A 30 -1.65 -5.20 3.25
N SER A 31 -1.56 -4.37 4.29
CA SER A 31 -2.60 -4.27 5.31
C SER A 31 -3.94 -3.79 4.75
N ALA A 32 -3.91 -2.82 3.82
CA ALA A 32 -5.13 -2.31 3.18
C ALA A 32 -5.77 -3.36 2.26
N LEU A 33 -4.97 -4.12 1.50
CA LEU A 33 -5.46 -5.23 0.69
C LEU A 33 -6.10 -6.32 1.56
N LEU A 34 -5.45 -6.72 2.66
CA LEU A 34 -6.01 -7.70 3.59
C LEU A 34 -7.36 -7.23 4.17
N LEU A 35 -7.44 -5.97 4.58
CA LEU A 35 -8.69 -5.40 5.09
C LEU A 35 -9.82 -5.48 4.05
N GLU A 36 -9.53 -5.18 2.78
CA GLU A 36 -10.54 -5.28 1.74
C GLU A 36 -10.97 -6.74 1.49
N ALA A 37 -10.03 -7.68 1.46
CA ALA A 37 -10.34 -9.11 1.34
C ALA A 37 -11.35 -9.53 2.44
N THR A 38 -11.11 -9.12 3.69
CA THR A 38 -12.01 -9.46 4.80
C THR A 38 -13.42 -8.90 4.69
N LYS A 39 -13.65 -7.81 3.94
CA LYS A 39 -14.99 -7.25 3.73
C LYS A 39 -15.83 -8.05 2.73
N GLY A 40 -15.19 -8.65 1.74
CA GLY A 40 -15.85 -9.49 0.74
C GLY A 40 -16.18 -10.89 1.26
N GLY A 41 -15.66 -11.28 2.43
CA GLY A 41 -15.68 -12.67 2.91
C GLY A 41 -14.71 -13.59 2.16
N ASP A 42 -14.06 -13.08 1.11
CA ASP A 42 -13.10 -13.79 0.30
C ASP A 42 -11.68 -13.63 0.85
N SER A 43 -10.87 -14.67 0.66
CA SER A 43 -9.45 -14.67 1.03
C SER A 43 -8.55 -13.95 0.02
N SER A 44 -9.13 -13.37 -1.03
CA SER A 44 -8.40 -12.72 -2.12
C SER A 44 -9.04 -11.40 -2.55
N VAL A 45 -8.21 -10.49 -3.07
CA VAL A 45 -8.64 -9.22 -3.66
C VAL A 45 -8.44 -9.32 -5.16
N SER A 46 -9.45 -8.97 -5.95
CA SER A 46 -9.29 -8.88 -7.41
C SER A 46 -8.28 -7.78 -7.78
N ASP A 47 -7.56 -7.93 -8.89
CA ASP A 47 -6.56 -6.94 -9.30
C ASP A 47 -7.19 -5.55 -9.51
N GLU A 48 -8.44 -5.47 -9.98
CA GLU A 48 -9.19 -4.22 -10.12
C GLU A 48 -9.46 -3.53 -8.78
N ALA A 49 -9.92 -4.29 -7.77
CA ALA A 49 -10.14 -3.76 -6.43
C ALA A 49 -8.79 -3.34 -5.80
N GLY A 50 -7.74 -4.12 -6.04
CA GLY A 50 -6.37 -3.82 -5.62
C GLY A 50 -5.87 -2.49 -6.19
N LEU A 51 -6.05 -2.25 -7.49
CA LEU A 51 -5.68 -0.99 -8.14
C LEU A 51 -6.46 0.21 -7.56
N LYS A 52 -7.76 0.06 -7.29
CA LYS A 52 -8.57 1.12 -6.65
C LYS A 52 -8.05 1.45 -5.24
N ILE A 53 -7.65 0.45 -4.47
CA ILE A 53 -7.05 0.65 -3.14
C ILE A 53 -5.73 1.41 -3.26
N LEU A 54 -4.87 1.04 -4.21
CA LEU A 54 -3.61 1.73 -4.46
C LEU A 54 -3.82 3.20 -4.83
N GLN A 55 -4.75 3.50 -5.73
CA GLN A 55 -5.10 4.86 -6.10
C GLN A 55 -5.60 5.66 -4.89
N LYS A 56 -6.46 5.06 -4.06
CA LYS A 56 -6.96 5.70 -2.84
C LYS A 56 -5.82 6.02 -1.86
N LEU A 57 -4.92 5.07 -1.62
CA LEU A 57 -3.78 5.25 -0.72
C LEU A 57 -2.82 6.33 -1.25
N GLN A 58 -2.56 6.34 -2.56
CA GLN A 58 -1.73 7.37 -3.19
C GLN A 58 -2.33 8.75 -2.98
N LYS A 59 -3.64 8.91 -3.23
CA LYS A 59 -4.34 10.17 -3.03
C LYS A 59 -4.25 10.64 -1.57
N GLN A 60 -4.56 9.76 -0.61
CA GLN A 60 -4.49 10.08 0.82
C GLN A 60 -3.10 10.56 1.25
N ARG A 61 -2.02 9.95 0.71
CA ARG A 61 -0.65 10.35 1.01
C ARG A 61 -0.29 11.71 0.40
N MET A 62 -0.75 11.99 -0.81
CA MET A 62 -0.52 13.29 -1.46
C MET A 62 -1.31 14.41 -0.76
N ASP A 63 -2.56 14.15 -0.39
CA ASP A 63 -3.38 15.10 0.37
C ASP A 63 -2.73 15.39 1.73
N ALA A 64 -2.24 14.37 2.44
CA ALA A 64 -1.53 14.55 3.71
C ALA A 64 -0.20 15.31 3.55
N TYR A 65 0.56 15.02 2.48
CA TYR A 65 1.78 15.74 2.14
C TYR A 65 1.50 17.21 1.85
N GLN A 66 0.46 17.51 1.07
CA GLN A 66 0.06 18.88 0.75
C GLN A 66 -0.26 19.67 2.02
N ILE A 67 -1.04 19.10 2.93
CA ILE A 67 -1.36 19.72 4.23
C ILE A 67 -0.08 19.96 5.06
N TYR A 68 0.86 19.02 5.06
CA TYR A 68 2.12 19.13 5.78
C TYR A 68 2.97 20.31 5.28
N VAL A 69 3.04 20.47 3.96
CA VAL A 69 3.73 21.59 3.29
C VAL A 69 3.01 22.91 3.56
N GLU A 70 1.68 22.96 3.41
CA GLU A 70 0.87 24.17 3.68
C GLU A 70 1.00 24.68 5.12
N GLN A 71 1.19 23.77 6.07
CA GLN A 71 1.42 24.09 7.48
C GLN A 71 2.88 24.46 7.79
N ASN A 72 3.74 24.61 6.77
CA ASN A 72 5.18 24.87 6.90
C ASN A 72 5.89 23.87 7.83
N ARG A 73 5.55 22.58 7.71
CA ARG A 73 6.18 21.49 8.47
C ARG A 73 7.19 20.68 7.66
N ALA A 74 7.36 21.00 6.37
CA ALA A 74 8.22 20.32 5.40
C ALA A 74 9.69 20.21 5.81
#